data_AF-A0A437UNF7-F1
#
_entry.id   AF-A0A437UNF7-F1
#
_cell.length_a   1.000
_cell.length_b   1.000
_cell.length_c   1.000
_cell.angle_alpha   90.00
_cell.angle_beta   90.00
_cell.angle_gamma   90.00
#
_symmetry.space_group_name_H-M   'P 1'
#
loop_
_entity.id
_entity.type
_entity.pdbx_description
1 polymer ?
#
loop_
_entity_poly.entity_id
_entity_poly.type
_entity_poly.pdbx_seq_one_letter_code
_entity_poly.pdbx_strand_id
1 'polypeptide(L)'
;MPKTRHVTPNIRKEFARFAIPAVIGMVVSSLYNIVNGIFVGQGVGEMGLGTINIVYPFIMLEIAITMLIAIGLILNILVLTFTTTACRLLRANDQLLTYAKEYIWWIALFGIIYMPGLGLSIFVRNDNAPLTS
;
A
#
# COMPACT_ATOMS: atom_id res chain seq x y z
N MET A 1 -19.98 36.77 9.79
CA MET A 1 -19.73 35.32 9.65
C MET A 1 -20.83 34.69 8.80
N PRO A 2 -20.55 34.20 7.59
CA PRO A 2 -21.56 33.52 6.78
C PRO A 2 -21.72 32.07 7.29
N LYS A 3 -22.96 31.65 7.53
CA LYS A 3 -23.31 30.27 7.92
C LYS A 3 -23.06 29.35 6.72
N THR A 4 -22.12 28.43 6.84
CA THR A 4 -21.94 27.34 5.88
C THR A 4 -23.14 26.42 5.94
N ARG A 5 -23.89 26.32 4.84
CA ARG A 5 -25.02 25.40 4.68
C ARG A 5 -24.49 23.98 4.68
N HIS A 6 -24.73 23.22 5.75
CA HIS A 6 -24.48 21.77 5.77
C HIS A 6 -25.46 21.08 4.82
N VAL A 7 -25.10 20.98 3.55
CA VAL A 7 -25.77 20.09 2.61
C VAL A 7 -25.36 18.67 3.02
N THR A 8 -26.25 17.92 3.68
CA THR A 8 -26.03 16.50 3.94
C THR A 8 -25.89 15.79 2.58
N PRO A 9 -24.70 15.26 2.23
CA PRO A 9 -24.55 14.55 0.97
C PRO A 9 -25.43 13.30 1.00
N ASN A 10 -26.08 13.02 -0.13
CA ASN A 10 -26.87 11.79 -0.28
C ASN A 10 -25.92 10.59 -0.19
N ILE A 11 -25.89 9.95 0.98
CA ILE A 11 -24.97 8.83 1.30
C ILE A 11 -25.05 7.73 0.23
N ARG A 12 -26.26 7.41 -0.25
CA ARG A 12 -26.47 6.41 -1.31
C ARG A 12 -25.77 6.78 -2.63
N LYS A 13 -25.75 8.07 -2.98
CA LYS A 13 -25.10 8.56 -4.21
C LYS A 13 -23.58 8.50 -4.09
N GLU A 14 -23.02 8.94 -2.97
CA GLU A 14 -21.56 8.86 -2.75
C GLU A 14 -21.08 7.42 -2.60
N PHE A 15 -21.82 6.58 -1.88
CA PHE A 15 -21.55 5.15 -1.81
C PHE A 15 -21.54 4.53 -3.21
N ALA A 16 -22.57 4.76 -4.02
CA ALA A 16 -22.62 4.25 -5.39
C ALA A 16 -21.46 4.77 -6.25
N ARG A 17 -21.07 6.04 -6.09
CA ARG A 17 -19.95 6.67 -6.81
C ARG A 17 -18.59 6.03 -6.53
N PHE A 18 -18.37 5.46 -5.35
CA PHE A 18 -17.14 4.72 -5.02
C PHE A 18 -17.27 3.21 -5.20
N ALA A 19 -18.40 2.62 -4.80
CA ALA A 19 -18.62 1.18 -4.81
C ALA A 19 -18.77 0.62 -6.23
N ILE A 20 -19.50 1.31 -7.12
CA ILE A 20 -19.72 0.81 -8.49
C ILE A 20 -18.39 0.69 -9.26
N PRO A 21 -17.52 1.72 -9.31
CA PRO A 21 -16.23 1.58 -9.98
C PRO A 21 -15.33 0.52 -9.34
N ALA A 22 -15.36 0.39 -8.00
CA ALA A 22 -14.58 -0.63 -7.30
C ALA A 22 -15.03 -2.04 -7.68
N VAL A 23 -16.34 -2.32 -7.66
CA VAL A 23 -16.90 -3.63 -8.05
C VAL A 23 -16.60 -3.94 -9.51
N ILE A 24 -16.77 -2.97 -10.42
CA ILE A 24 -16.43 -3.15 -11.83
C ILE A 24 -14.95 -3.49 -11.98
N GLY A 25 -14.06 -2.76 -11.29
CA GLY A 25 -12.62 -3.04 -11.31
C GLY A 25 -12.28 -4.44 -10.81
N MET A 26 -12.93 -4.89 -9.74
CA MET A 26 -12.77 -6.25 -9.22
C MET A 26 -13.26 -7.29 -10.23
N VAL A 27 -14.42 -7.10 -10.86
CA VAL A 27 -14.95 -8.01 -11.89
C VAL A 27 -14.02 -8.10 -13.10
N VAL A 28 -13.51 -6.96 -13.60
CA VAL A 28 -12.56 -6.93 -14.72
C VAL A 28 -11.27 -7.65 -14.35
N SER A 29 -10.75 -7.45 -13.14
CA SER A 29 -9.56 -8.16 -12.64
C SER A 29 -9.79 -9.67 -12.55
N SER A 30 -10.94 -10.11 -12.06
CA SER A 30 -11.29 -11.53 -12.03
C SER A 30 -11.42 -12.13 -13.43
N LEU A 31 -12.04 -11.41 -14.37
CA LEU A 31 -12.14 -11.83 -15.77
C LEU A 31 -10.75 -11.95 -16.42
N TYR A 32 -9.85 -11.01 -16.16
CA TYR A 32 -8.47 -11.08 -16.63
C TYR A 32 -7.78 -12.37 -16.15
N ASN A 33 -7.94 -12.74 -14.88
CA ASN A 33 -7.36 -13.98 -14.34
C ASN A 33 -7.95 -15.24 -14.99
N ILE A 34 -9.27 -15.28 -15.22
CA ILE A 34 -9.93 -16.41 -15.91
C ILE A 34 -9.43 -16.52 -17.35
N VAL A 35 -9.41 -15.40 -18.07
CA VAL A 35 -8.95 -15.35 -19.45
C VAL A 35 -7.50 -15.81 -19.53
N ASN A 36 -6.61 -15.30 -18.66
CA ASN A 36 -5.23 -15.72 -18.58
C ASN A 36 -5.11 -17.25 -18.37
N GLY A 37 -5.88 -17.82 -17.45
CA GLY A 37 -5.95 -19.25 -17.23
C GLY A 37 -6.40 -20.05 -18.47
N ILE A 38 -7.41 -19.57 -19.21
CA ILE A 38 -7.86 -20.21 -20.45
C ILE A 38 -6.75 -20.17 -21.51
N PHE A 39 -6.09 -19.03 -21.70
CA PHE A 39 -5.00 -18.89 -22.68
C PHE A 39 -3.83 -19.82 -22.35
N VAL A 40 -3.43 -19.93 -21.08
CA VAL A 40 -2.36 -20.85 -20.68
C VAL A 40 -2.82 -22.30 -20.80
N GLY A 41 -4.05 -22.61 -20.43
CA GLY A 41 -4.62 -23.96 -20.56
C GLY A 41 -4.73 -24.41 -22.02
N GLN A 42 -5.08 -23.53 -22.95
CA GLN A 42 -5.14 -23.85 -24.38
C GLN A 42 -3.77 -23.83 -25.07
N GLY A 43 -2.87 -22.92 -24.67
CA GLY A 43 -1.56 -22.76 -25.29
C GLY A 43 -0.48 -23.73 -24.79
N VAL A 44 -0.48 -24.04 -23.48
CA VAL A 44 0.54 -24.87 -22.81
C VAL A 44 -0.05 -26.18 -22.29
N GLY A 45 -1.36 -26.23 -22.04
CA GLY A 45 -2.02 -27.42 -21.50
C GLY A 45 -1.95 -27.51 -19.97
N GLU A 46 -2.26 -28.68 -19.44
CA GLU A 46 -2.33 -28.95 -18.00
C GLU A 46 -1.02 -28.65 -17.26
N MET A 47 0.13 -28.94 -17.88
CA MET A 47 1.45 -28.64 -17.29
C MET A 47 1.67 -27.14 -17.05
N GLY A 48 1.14 -26.28 -17.93
CA GLY A 48 1.22 -24.83 -17.77
C GLY A 48 0.40 -24.33 -16.59
N LEU A 49 -0.84 -24.84 -16.46
CA LEU A 49 -1.70 -24.54 -15.30
C LEU A 49 -1.08 -25.03 -13.99
N GLY A 50 -0.50 -26.24 -13.99
CA GLY A 50 0.22 -26.78 -12.84
C GLY A 50 1.40 -25.90 -12.41
N THR A 51 2.17 -25.39 -13.39
CA THR A 51 3.32 -24.52 -13.12
C THR A 51 2.90 -23.19 -12.48
N ILE A 52 1.80 -22.57 -12.95
CA ILE A 52 1.29 -21.33 -12.35
C ILE A 52 1.03 -21.50 -10.85
N ASN A 53 0.38 -22.60 -10.45
CA ASN A 53 0.06 -22.84 -9.04
C ASN A 53 1.31 -23.01 -8.16
N ILE A 54 2.38 -23.61 -8.69
CA ILE A 54 3.65 -23.78 -7.98
C ILE A 54 4.36 -22.43 -7.80
N VAL A 55 4.32 -21.59 -8.83
CA VAL A 55 5.03 -20.29 -8.82
C VAL A 55 4.21 -19.19 -8.12
N TYR A 56 2.88 -19.34 -8.01
CA TYR A 56 1.98 -18.33 -7.45
C TYR A 56 2.38 -17.79 -6.07
N PRO A 57 2.81 -18.61 -5.09
CA PRO A 57 3.27 -18.11 -3.79
C PRO A 57 4.46 -17.16 -3.90
N PHE A 58 5.37 -17.42 -4.85
CA PHE A 58 6.53 -16.56 -5.08
C PHE A 58 6.14 -15.23 -5.73
N ILE A 59 5.19 -15.26 -6.67
CA ILE A 59 4.63 -14.04 -7.27
C ILE A 59 3.96 -13.17 -6.19
N MET A 60 3.21 -13.78 -5.27
CA MET A 60 2.58 -13.04 -4.17
C MET A 60 3.62 -12.41 -3.23
N LEU A 61 4.73 -13.10 -2.96
CA LEU A 61 5.84 -12.56 -2.17
C LEU A 61 6.51 -11.36 -2.87
N GLU A 62 6.75 -11.48 -4.17
CA GLU A 62 7.30 -10.41 -5.01
C GLU A 62 6.40 -9.16 -4.96
N ILE A 63 5.08 -9.33 -5.15
CA ILE A 63 4.11 -8.24 -5.09
C ILE A 63 4.12 -7.59 -3.70
N ALA A 64 4.15 -8.39 -2.62
CA ALA A 64 4.17 -7.88 -1.25
C ALA A 64 5.40 -7.01 -0.97
N ILE A 65 6.60 -7.48 -1.33
CA ILE A 65 7.85 -6.74 -1.15
C ILE A 65 7.83 -5.45 -1.97
N THR A 66 7.39 -5.53 -3.23
CA THR A 66 7.28 -4.37 -4.13
C THR A 66 6.34 -3.32 -3.57
N MET A 67 5.17 -3.73 -3.06
CA MET A 67 4.21 -2.83 -2.41
C MET A 67 4.78 -2.17 -1.15
N LEU A 68 5.49 -2.92 -0.30
CA LEU A 68 6.11 -2.36 0.91
C LEU A 68 7.12 -1.27 0.57
N ILE A 69 7.98 -1.50 -0.43
CA ILE A 69 8.97 -0.52 -0.89
C ILE A 69 8.28 0.70 -1.52
N ALA A 70 7.30 0.47 -2.40
CA ALA A 70 6.58 1.54 -3.09
C ALA A 70 5.83 2.46 -2.10
N ILE A 71 5.07 1.88 -1.17
CA ILE A 71 4.36 2.65 -0.14
C ILE A 71 5.37 3.37 0.77
N GLY A 72 6.45 2.71 1.16
CA GLY A 72 7.53 3.29 1.94
C GLY A 72 8.11 4.55 1.29
N LEU A 73 8.42 4.49 -0.02
CA LEU A 73 8.91 5.63 -0.80
C LEU A 73 7.91 6.78 -0.87
N ILE A 74 6.63 6.49 -1.14
CA ILE A 74 5.57 7.51 -1.23
C ILE A 74 5.43 8.27 0.09
N LEU A 75 5.36 7.53 1.21
CA LEU A 75 5.28 8.14 2.54
C LEU A 75 6.52 8.98 2.86
N ASN A 76 7.69 8.53 2.42
CA ASN A 76 8.94 9.25 2.64
C ASN A 76 8.97 10.62 1.96
N ILE A 77 8.60 10.66 0.67
CA ILE A 77 8.51 11.89 -0.12
C ILE A 77 7.46 12.83 0.50
N LEU A 78 6.34 12.29 0.96
CA LEU A 78 5.31 13.06 1.66
C LEU A 78 5.85 13.70 2.95
N VAL A 79 6.59 12.94 3.77
CA VAL A 79 7.20 13.45 5.00
C VAL A 79 8.18 14.59 4.70
N LEU A 80 9.06 14.43 3.71
CA LEU A 80 10.05 15.46 3.35
C LEU A 80 9.39 16.76 2.87
N THR A 81 8.32 16.67 2.10
CA THR A 81 7.56 17.85 1.62
C THR A 81 6.73 18.51 2.73
N PHE A 82 6.14 17.71 3.62
CA PHE A 82 5.30 18.21 4.72
C PHE A 82 6.10 18.74 5.92
N THR A 83 7.35 18.31 6.11
CA THR A 83 8.24 18.70 7.22
C THR A 83 8.35 20.22 7.36
N THR A 84 8.48 20.95 6.25
CA THR A 84 8.62 22.40 6.30
C THR A 84 7.39 23.08 6.90
N THR A 85 6.20 22.61 6.51
CA THR A 85 4.92 23.13 7.00
C THR A 85 4.72 22.76 8.46
N ALA A 86 5.00 21.50 8.84
CA ALA A 86 4.88 21.03 10.21
C ALA A 86 5.80 21.79 11.19
N CYS A 87 7.08 21.95 10.85
CA CYS A 87 8.03 22.68 11.69
C CYS A 87 7.66 24.17 11.82
N ARG A 88 7.23 24.82 10.73
CA ARG A 88 6.79 26.22 10.77
C ARG A 88 5.50 26.42 11.55
N LEU A 89 4.58 25.46 11.50
CA LEU A 89 3.37 25.46 12.33
C LEU A 89 3.72 25.46 13.83
N LEU A 90 4.76 24.73 14.20
CA LEU A 90 5.31 24.70 15.57
C LEU A 90 6.17 25.92 15.91
N ARG A 91 6.19 26.96 15.06
CA ARG A 91 6.98 28.20 15.21
C ARG A 91 8.49 27.94 15.29
N ALA A 92 8.98 26.90 14.59
CA ALA A 92 10.41 26.68 14.44
C ALA A 92 11.05 27.85 13.69
N ASN A 93 12.19 28.33 14.21
CA ASN A 93 13.03 29.30 13.49
C ASN A 93 13.85 28.60 12.39
N ASP A 94 14.51 29.38 11.52
CA ASP A 94 15.20 28.83 10.34
C ASP A 94 16.41 27.93 10.70
N GLN A 95 17.07 28.19 11.83
CA GLN A 95 18.15 27.32 12.33
C GLN A 95 17.58 25.96 12.73
N LEU A 96 16.51 25.93 13.53
CA LEU A 96 15.85 24.70 13.97
C LEU A 96 15.26 23.91 12.79
N LEU A 97 14.72 24.62 11.79
CA LEU A 97 14.18 24.03 10.57
C LEU A 97 15.27 23.32 9.75
N THR A 98 16.47 23.89 9.69
CA THR A 98 17.62 23.29 8.97
C THR A 98 18.04 21.99 9.64
N TYR A 99 18.24 22.01 10.97
CA TYR A 99 18.58 20.79 11.73
C TYR A 99 17.49 19.72 11.65
N ALA A 100 16.21 20.11 11.74
CA ALA A 100 15.10 19.17 11.64
C ALA A 100 15.05 18.48 10.26
N LYS A 101 15.28 19.23 9.18
CA LYS A 101 15.32 18.68 7.83
C LYS A 101 16.48 17.70 7.64
N GLU A 102 17.68 18.04 8.10
CA GLU A 102 18.83 17.15 8.03
C GLU A 102 18.58 15.84 8.79
N TYR A 103 18.06 15.94 10.01
CA TYR A 103 17.73 14.77 10.83
C TYR A 103 16.65 13.89 10.18
N ILE A 104 15.56 14.50 9.72
CA ILE A 104 14.47 13.78 9.06
C ILE A 104 14.95 13.14 7.76
N TRP A 105 15.86 13.77 7.01
CA TRP A 105 16.42 13.22 5.78
C TRP A 105 17.17 11.91 6.04
N TRP A 106 17.97 11.87 7.11
CA TRP A 106 18.66 10.64 7.53
C TRP A 106 17.67 9.55 7.95
N ILE A 107 16.68 9.87 8.78
CA ILE A 107 15.64 8.90 9.16
C ILE A 107 14.87 8.39 7.94
N ALA A 108 14.53 9.29 7.02
CA ALA A 108 13.83 8.99 5.79
C ALA A 108 14.60 7.93 4.97
N LEU A 109 15.90 8.12 4.77
CA LEU A 109 16.72 7.18 4.01
C LEU A 109 16.68 5.77 4.60
N PHE A 110 16.76 5.63 5.92
CA PHE A 110 16.69 4.33 6.60
C PHE A 110 15.25 3.78 6.75
N GLY A 111 14.24 4.65 6.69
CA GLY A 111 12.83 4.28 6.82
C GLY A 111 12.34 3.31 5.74
N ILE A 112 12.90 3.40 4.53
CA ILE A 112 12.58 2.47 3.43
C ILE A 112 13.09 1.06 3.75
N ILE A 113 14.26 0.95 4.38
CA ILE A 113 14.86 -0.32 4.82
C ILE A 113 14.11 -0.88 6.04
N TYR A 114 13.54 -0.02 6.87
CA TYR A 114 12.76 -0.40 8.05
C TYR A 114 11.37 -0.99 7.71
N MET A 115 10.76 -0.59 6.59
CA MET A 115 9.40 -1.02 6.19
C MET A 115 9.26 -2.54 5.97
N PRO A 116 10.17 -3.24 5.27
CA PRO A 116 10.17 -4.70 5.21
C PRO A 116 10.23 -5.36 6.60
N GLY A 117 10.95 -4.76 7.55
CA GLY A 117 11.02 -5.24 8.94
C GLY A 117 9.67 -5.19 9.67
N LEU A 118 8.88 -4.14 9.43
CA LEU A 118 7.50 -4.06 9.94
C LEU A 118 6.60 -5.12 9.30
N GLY A 119 6.73 -5.36 7.98
CA GLY A 119 6.00 -6.41 7.28
C GLY A 119 6.31 -7.81 7.83
N LEU A 120 7.60 -8.13 8.04
CA LEU A 120 8.04 -9.39 8.63
C LEU A 120 7.50 -9.61 10.04
N SER A 121 7.36 -8.54 10.83
CA SER A 121 6.84 -8.63 12.18
C SER A 121 5.39 -9.11 12.25
N ILE A 122 4.62 -9.01 11.16
CA ILE A 122 3.27 -9.57 11.05
C ILE A 122 3.35 -11.09 10.92
N PHE A 123 4.28 -11.61 10.11
CA PHE A 123 4.50 -13.06 9.99
C PHE A 123 4.94 -13.66 11.32
N VAL A 124 5.91 -13.03 12.00
CA VAL A 124 6.38 -13.46 13.33
C VAL A 124 5.26 -13.42 14.38
N ARG A 125 4.34 -12.45 14.28
CA ARG A 125 3.19 -12.32 15.19
C ARG A 125 2.01 -13.23 14.84
N ASN A 126 1.92 -13.67 13.59
CA ASN A 126 0.85 -14.54 13.08
C ASN A 126 1.23 -16.02 13.13
N ASP A 127 2.51 -16.33 13.37
CA ASP A 127 2.93 -17.64 13.84
C ASP A 127 2.31 -17.87 15.22
N ASN A 128 1.28 -18.73 15.28
CA ASN A 128 0.58 -19.17 16.49
C ASN A 128 1.49 -20.00 17.43
N ALA A 129 2.72 -19.57 17.66
CA ALA A 129 3.62 -20.14 18.64
C ALA A 129 3.31 -19.52 20.02
N PRO A 130 3.01 -20.32 21.05
CA PRO A 130 3.35 -21.74 21.15
C PRO A 130 2.16 -22.67 20.81
N LEU A 131 2.49 -23.78 20.13
CA LEU A 131 1.68 -24.99 20.13
C LEU A 131 1.53 -25.44 21.59
N THR A 132 0.37 -25.22 22.20
CA THR A 132 0.03 -25.86 23.46
C THR A 132 -0.14 -27.35 23.19
N SER A 133 0.90 -28.11 23.52
CA SER A 133 0.86 -29.57 23.73
C SER A 133 -0.19 -29.95 24.76
#